data_AF-A0A1I7L0V5-F1
#
_entry.id   AF-A0A1I7L0V5-F1
#
_cell.length_a   1.000
_cell.length_b   1.000
_cell.length_c   1.000
_cell.angle_alpha   90.00
_cell.angle_beta   90.00
_cell.angle_gamma   90.00
#
_symmetry.space_group_name_H-M   'P 1'
#
loop_
_entity.id
_entity.type
_entity.pdbx_description
1 polymer ?
#
loop_
_entity_poly.entity_id
_entity_poly.type
_entity_poly.pdbx_seq_one_letter_code
_entity_poly.pdbx_strand_id
1 'polypeptide(L)'
;MDNTFKKRLTTFIAVAYGVTFFMYLIMFFGLRAGKDLSVFPNAQMMFPACGVILGFLLFGDKEKKIPKAGFIVVLITALAMMGMSIASLIVPVTTIKTQAGSVTNIDLYSQYVLMAGSLIAYILFWACGKEKRKNVGLSRNKIGMSALLVFLFVVLFIVRLLISAYLGKFVSPDAAGELQEVIGALTNPQTYISAISILLVFPLSFLAFWGEEYGWRYYLQPILQNKFGLRLGVLILGVVWGLWHFGLDFMFYTTTSGPVYLLMQVITCIGLGIFFGYVFMKTKNIWAIALMHFINNNYIVVFSGGNADAIKDQTVTLSQVPVHLISFLVLIVFILAPIYNPKKTEENA
;
A
#
# COMPACT_ATOMS: atom_id res chain seq x y z
N MET A 1 -12.50 -14.38 -24.18
CA MET A 1 -11.62 -14.25 -22.99
C MET A 1 -11.30 -15.65 -22.49
N ASP A 2 -10.03 -16.05 -22.54
CA ASP A 2 -9.54 -17.40 -22.20
C ASP A 2 -10.07 -17.89 -20.83
N ASN A 3 -10.48 -19.17 -20.76
CA ASN A 3 -10.97 -19.82 -19.53
C ASN A 3 -9.93 -19.73 -18.40
N THR A 4 -8.64 -19.85 -18.74
CA THR A 4 -7.55 -19.74 -17.78
C THR A 4 -7.47 -18.33 -17.19
N PHE A 5 -7.57 -17.30 -18.03
CA PHE A 5 -7.62 -15.91 -17.58
C PHE A 5 -8.79 -15.66 -16.62
N LYS A 6 -10.00 -16.14 -16.96
CA LYS A 6 -11.19 -15.99 -16.10
C LYS A 6 -10.98 -16.64 -14.73
N LYS A 7 -10.44 -17.86 -14.66
CA LYS A 7 -10.15 -18.54 -13.40
C LYS A 7 -9.16 -17.78 -12.53
N ARG A 8 -8.09 -17.25 -13.15
CA ARG A 8 -7.08 -16.45 -12.44
C ARG A 8 -7.64 -15.14 -11.91
N LEU A 9 -8.43 -14.43 -12.70
CA LEU A 9 -9.06 -13.18 -12.27
C LEU A 9 -10.08 -13.43 -11.16
N THR A 10 -10.87 -14.50 -11.27
CA THR A 10 -11.83 -14.91 -10.23
C THR A 10 -11.11 -15.25 -8.92
N THR A 11 -10.00 -15.97 -8.99
CA THR A 11 -9.15 -16.29 -7.82
C THR A 11 -8.60 -15.03 -7.18
N PHE A 12 -8.09 -14.10 -8.00
CA PHE A 12 -7.60 -12.82 -7.51
C PHE A 12 -8.70 -12.04 -6.79
N ILE A 13 -9.90 -11.90 -7.37
CA ILE A 13 -11.02 -11.19 -6.75
C ILE A 13 -11.46 -11.89 -5.45
N ALA A 14 -11.59 -13.21 -5.46
CA ALA A 14 -12.00 -13.98 -4.30
C ALA A 14 -11.04 -13.81 -3.11
N VAL A 15 -9.73 -13.75 -3.37
CA VAL A 15 -8.73 -13.57 -2.31
C VAL A 15 -8.59 -12.10 -1.94
N ALA A 16 -8.35 -11.22 -2.91
CA ALA A 16 -8.09 -9.81 -2.66
C ALA A 16 -9.30 -9.10 -2.04
N TYR A 17 -10.53 -9.43 -2.42
CA TYR A 17 -11.74 -8.80 -1.87
C TYR A 17 -12.52 -9.73 -0.95
N GLY A 18 -12.68 -11.00 -1.32
CA GLY A 18 -13.49 -11.95 -0.51
C GLY A 18 -12.85 -12.29 0.83
N VAL A 19 -11.55 -12.60 0.88
CA VAL A 19 -10.84 -12.86 2.15
C VAL A 19 -10.72 -11.57 2.96
N THR A 20 -10.45 -10.43 2.33
CA THR A 20 -10.47 -9.13 3.03
C THR A 20 -11.83 -8.84 3.66
N PHE A 21 -12.93 -9.05 2.92
CA PHE A 21 -14.28 -8.85 3.45
C PHE A 21 -14.58 -9.81 4.61
N PHE A 22 -14.15 -11.06 4.53
CA PHE A 22 -14.25 -11.99 5.66
C PHE A 22 -13.49 -11.47 6.88
N MET A 23 -12.29 -10.92 6.71
CA MET A 23 -11.54 -10.28 7.79
C MET A 23 -12.27 -9.06 8.37
N TYR A 24 -13.05 -8.32 7.57
CA TYR A 24 -13.89 -7.22 8.06
C TYR A 24 -15.01 -7.68 8.99
N LEU A 25 -15.62 -8.84 8.71
CA LEU A 25 -16.59 -9.42 9.63
C LEU A 25 -15.94 -9.74 10.98
N ILE A 26 -14.72 -10.27 10.96
CA ILE A 26 -13.95 -10.57 12.19
C ILE A 26 -13.59 -9.28 12.93
N MET A 27 -13.10 -8.26 12.21
CA MET A 27 -12.81 -6.94 12.79
C MET A 27 -14.01 -6.32 13.47
N PHE A 28 -15.21 -6.45 12.88
CA PHE A 28 -16.44 -5.89 13.45
C PHE A 28 -16.75 -6.47 14.84
N PHE A 29 -16.62 -7.79 14.99
CA PHE A 29 -16.79 -8.43 16.31
C PHE A 29 -15.66 -8.04 17.27
N GLY A 30 -14.42 -7.94 16.77
CA GLY A 30 -13.27 -7.48 17.54
C GLY A 30 -13.46 -6.07 18.10
N LEU A 31 -13.85 -5.11 17.25
CA LEU A 31 -14.11 -3.73 17.63
C LEU A 31 -15.21 -3.65 18.71
N ARG A 32 -16.33 -4.34 18.51
CA ARG A 32 -17.44 -4.37 19.48
C ARG A 32 -17.05 -4.98 20.83
N ALA A 33 -16.08 -5.89 20.83
CA ALA A 33 -15.54 -6.51 22.02
C ALA A 33 -14.33 -5.74 22.62
N GLY A 34 -14.01 -4.55 22.10
CA GLY A 34 -12.88 -3.73 22.55
C GLY A 34 -11.52 -4.41 22.36
N LYS A 35 -11.39 -5.25 21.34
CA LYS A 35 -10.18 -6.03 21.05
C LYS A 35 -9.21 -5.28 20.16
N ASP A 36 -7.95 -5.70 20.21
CA ASP A 36 -6.89 -5.12 19.39
C ASP A 36 -7.01 -5.55 17.92
N LEU A 37 -6.98 -4.56 17.02
CA LEU A 37 -7.09 -4.75 15.57
C LEU A 37 -5.80 -4.37 14.81
N SER A 38 -4.71 -4.11 15.52
CA SER A 38 -3.45 -3.57 14.98
C SER A 38 -2.76 -4.46 13.94
N VAL A 39 -2.97 -5.78 14.01
CA VAL A 39 -2.38 -6.75 13.08
C VAL A 39 -3.10 -6.80 11.73
N PHE A 40 -4.39 -6.43 11.69
CA PHE A 40 -5.25 -6.61 10.52
C PHE A 40 -4.78 -5.87 9.26
N PRO A 41 -4.36 -4.60 9.32
CA PRO A 41 -3.89 -3.88 8.14
C PRO A 41 -2.76 -4.63 7.43
N ASN A 42 -1.66 -4.92 8.12
CA ASN A 42 -0.49 -5.59 7.53
C ASN A 42 -0.82 -6.99 6.98
N ALA A 43 -1.71 -7.74 7.64
CA ALA A 43 -2.18 -9.02 7.13
C ALA A 43 -2.93 -8.86 5.80
N GLN A 44 -3.90 -7.93 5.75
CA GLN A 44 -4.74 -7.70 4.57
C GLN A 44 -3.96 -7.19 3.38
N MET A 45 -2.94 -6.36 3.60
CA MET A 45 -2.04 -5.84 2.56
C MET A 45 -1.38 -6.97 1.75
N MET A 46 -1.24 -8.18 2.29
CA MET A 46 -0.65 -9.33 1.57
C MET A 46 -1.64 -10.05 0.65
N PHE A 47 -2.95 -9.88 0.84
CA PHE A 47 -3.98 -10.67 0.16
C PHE A 47 -4.03 -10.44 -1.36
N PRO A 48 -3.84 -9.22 -1.91
CA PRO A 48 -3.83 -9.03 -3.35
C PRO A 48 -2.77 -9.89 -4.05
N ALA A 49 -1.54 -9.93 -3.54
CA ALA A 49 -0.49 -10.82 -4.06
C ALA A 49 -0.85 -12.30 -3.88
N CYS A 50 -1.44 -12.70 -2.76
CA CYS A 50 -1.86 -14.08 -2.53
C CYS A 50 -2.84 -14.54 -3.61
N GLY A 51 -3.80 -13.69 -4.00
CA GLY A 51 -4.73 -13.95 -5.09
C GLY A 51 -4.02 -14.17 -6.43
N VAL A 52 -3.03 -13.33 -6.75
CA VAL A 52 -2.22 -13.48 -7.98
C VAL A 52 -1.40 -14.77 -7.95
N ILE A 53 -0.76 -15.07 -6.82
CA ILE A 53 0.09 -16.24 -6.61
C ILE A 53 -0.73 -17.52 -6.74
N LEU A 54 -1.87 -17.62 -6.05
CA LEU A 54 -2.77 -18.77 -6.16
C LEU A 54 -3.26 -18.95 -7.59
N GLY A 55 -3.57 -17.86 -8.29
CA GLY A 55 -3.90 -17.91 -9.72
C GLY A 55 -2.76 -18.51 -10.57
N PHE A 56 -1.50 -18.18 -10.29
CA PHE A 56 -0.34 -18.79 -10.97
C PHE A 56 -0.14 -20.26 -10.59
N LEU A 57 -0.32 -20.64 -9.33
CA LEU A 57 -0.06 -22.01 -8.86
C LEU A 57 -1.16 -22.99 -9.28
N LEU A 58 -2.43 -22.57 -9.26
CA LEU A 58 -3.58 -23.43 -9.54
C LEU A 58 -3.92 -23.48 -11.02
N PHE A 59 -3.76 -22.36 -11.73
CA PHE A 59 -4.23 -22.19 -13.11
C PHE A 59 -3.15 -21.64 -14.05
N GLY A 60 -1.90 -21.53 -13.60
CA GLY A 60 -0.81 -21.11 -14.47
C GLY A 60 -0.37 -22.22 -15.43
N ASP A 61 0.29 -21.80 -16.50
CA ASP A 61 1.02 -22.70 -17.39
C ASP A 61 2.09 -23.47 -16.60
N LYS A 62 2.06 -24.81 -16.68
CA LYS A 62 2.96 -25.71 -15.95
C LYS A 62 4.40 -25.63 -16.45
N GLU A 63 4.59 -25.29 -17.73
CA GLU A 63 5.92 -25.14 -18.34
C GLU A 63 6.55 -23.79 -17.98
N LYS A 64 5.73 -22.82 -17.57
CA LYS A 64 6.21 -21.49 -17.18
C LYS A 64 7.01 -21.59 -15.87
N LYS A 65 8.31 -21.33 -15.97
CA LYS A 65 9.20 -21.28 -14.80
C LYS A 65 8.85 -20.08 -13.91
N ILE A 66 8.40 -20.35 -12.69
CA ILE A 66 8.02 -19.35 -11.67
C ILE A 66 8.75 -19.60 -10.34
N PRO A 67 8.89 -18.59 -9.46
CA PRO A 67 9.56 -18.73 -8.16
C PRO A 67 8.66 -19.39 -7.10
N LYS A 68 8.30 -20.68 -7.30
CA LYS A 68 7.35 -21.42 -6.45
C LYS A 68 7.69 -21.34 -4.94
N ALA A 69 8.96 -21.53 -4.56
CA ALA A 69 9.38 -21.49 -3.15
C ALA A 69 9.09 -20.12 -2.51
N GLY A 70 9.47 -19.03 -3.17
CA GLY A 70 9.18 -17.68 -2.67
C GLY A 70 7.67 -17.42 -2.58
N PHE A 71 6.91 -17.84 -3.58
CA PHE A 71 5.44 -17.75 -3.56
C PHE A 71 4.80 -18.51 -2.41
N ILE A 72 5.27 -19.72 -2.10
CA ILE A 72 4.79 -20.51 -0.96
C ILE A 72 5.08 -19.78 0.35
N VAL A 73 6.27 -19.19 0.52
CA VAL A 73 6.59 -18.41 1.72
C VAL A 73 5.65 -17.22 1.87
N VAL A 74 5.35 -16.48 0.80
CA VAL A 74 4.37 -15.38 0.86
C VAL A 74 3.01 -15.87 1.36
N LEU A 75 2.51 -17.00 0.83
CA LEU A 75 1.22 -17.57 1.26
C LEU A 75 1.24 -18.02 2.72
N ILE A 76 2.32 -18.68 3.17
CA ILE A 76 2.48 -19.11 4.57
C ILE A 76 2.53 -17.90 5.49
N THR A 77 3.29 -16.87 5.15
CA THR A 77 3.36 -15.64 5.95
C THR A 77 2.00 -14.93 6.00
N ALA A 78 1.27 -14.84 4.88
CA ALA A 78 -0.07 -14.26 4.88
C ALA A 78 -1.05 -15.04 5.77
N LEU A 79 -1.02 -16.37 5.71
CA LEU A 79 -1.83 -17.23 6.58
C LEU A 79 -1.46 -17.09 8.06
N ALA A 80 -0.16 -17.00 8.37
CA ALA A 80 0.31 -16.75 9.73
C ALA A 80 -0.16 -15.38 10.24
N MET A 81 -0.02 -14.33 9.43
CA MET A 81 -0.50 -12.98 9.77
C MET A 81 -2.02 -12.95 9.97
N MET A 82 -2.78 -13.65 9.11
CA MET A 82 -4.24 -13.81 9.27
C MET A 82 -4.58 -14.55 10.58
N GLY A 83 -3.87 -15.62 10.90
CA GLY A 83 -4.03 -16.35 12.16
C GLY A 83 -3.72 -15.47 13.38
N MET A 84 -2.71 -14.62 13.28
CA MET A 84 -2.37 -13.64 14.32
C MET A 84 -3.43 -12.55 14.49
N SER A 85 -4.01 -12.05 13.39
CA SER A 85 -5.16 -11.13 13.46
C SER A 85 -6.35 -11.76 14.18
N ILE A 86 -6.61 -13.05 13.98
CA ILE A 86 -7.69 -13.75 14.70
C ILE A 86 -7.31 -13.96 16.17
N ALA A 87 -6.05 -14.33 16.43
CA ALA A 87 -5.54 -14.51 17.78
C ALA A 87 -5.60 -13.22 18.62
N SER A 88 -5.44 -12.04 18.01
CA SER A 88 -5.50 -10.74 18.72
C SER A 88 -6.84 -10.49 19.43
N LEU A 89 -7.90 -11.19 19.00
CA LEU A 89 -9.22 -11.07 19.61
C LEU A 89 -9.38 -11.93 20.87
N ILE A 90 -8.52 -12.94 21.05
CA ILE A 90 -8.69 -14.00 22.06
C ILE A 90 -7.59 -13.92 23.11
N VAL A 91 -6.35 -13.66 22.70
CA VAL A 91 -5.20 -13.68 23.62
C VAL A 91 -5.14 -12.40 24.47
N PRO A 92 -4.57 -12.46 25.68
CA PRO A 92 -4.31 -11.26 26.48
C PRO A 92 -3.39 -10.29 25.74
N VAL A 93 -3.88 -9.07 25.53
CA VAL A 93 -3.13 -7.99 24.88
C VAL A 93 -2.55 -7.09 25.95
N THR A 94 -1.25 -6.81 25.85
CA THR A 94 -0.56 -5.85 26.70
C THR A 94 0.00 -4.71 25.85
N THR A 95 -0.17 -3.49 26.33
CA THR A 95 0.37 -2.29 25.69
C THR A 95 1.78 -2.03 26.20
N ILE A 96 2.72 -1.92 25.27
CA ILE A 96 4.12 -1.59 25.51
C ILE A 96 4.31 -0.14 25.06
N LYS A 97 4.75 0.73 25.97
CA LYS A 97 5.11 2.11 25.63
C LYS A 97 6.51 2.13 25.05
N THR A 98 6.66 2.71 23.86
CA THR A 98 7.94 2.93 23.19
C THR A 98 8.20 4.43 23.07
N GLN A 99 9.41 4.80 22.63
CA GLN A 99 9.71 6.20 22.32
C GLN A 99 8.86 6.76 21.15
N ALA A 100 8.36 5.89 20.27
CA ALA A 100 7.59 6.26 19.09
C ALA A 100 6.06 6.12 19.26
N GLY A 101 5.58 5.83 20.48
CA GLY A 101 4.17 5.60 20.77
C GLY A 101 3.89 4.24 21.42
N SER A 102 2.62 3.84 21.43
CA SER A 102 2.17 2.58 22.02
C SER A 102 2.06 1.46 20.99
N VAL A 103 2.66 0.31 21.29
CA VAL A 103 2.53 -0.93 20.49
C VAL A 103 1.96 -2.04 21.36
N THR A 104 1.15 -2.93 20.79
CA THR A 104 0.71 -4.10 21.52
C THR A 104 1.72 -5.24 21.38
N ASN A 105 1.80 -6.12 22.38
CA ASN A 105 2.62 -7.33 22.30
C ASN A 105 2.32 -8.16 21.04
N ILE A 106 1.04 -8.27 20.67
CA ILE A 106 0.66 -9.05 19.49
C ILE A 106 1.00 -8.35 18.17
N ASP A 107 0.89 -7.02 18.08
CA ASP A 107 1.40 -6.26 16.94
C ASP A 107 2.90 -6.51 16.75
N LEU A 108 3.66 -6.37 17.84
CA LEU A 108 5.11 -6.58 17.82
C LEU A 108 5.48 -8.00 17.35
N TYR A 109 4.79 -9.02 17.86
CA TYR A 109 4.99 -10.39 17.38
C TYR A 109 4.65 -10.55 15.90
N SER A 110 3.61 -9.85 15.43
CA SER A 110 3.20 -9.90 14.02
C SER A 110 4.26 -9.29 13.11
N GLN A 111 4.92 -8.23 13.58
CA GLN A 111 6.02 -7.60 12.88
C GLN A 111 7.20 -8.57 12.75
N TYR A 112 7.54 -9.35 13.78
CA TYR A 112 8.59 -10.37 13.65
C TYR A 112 8.24 -11.47 12.65
N VAL A 113 6.97 -11.91 12.59
CA VAL A 113 6.50 -12.87 11.58
C VAL A 113 6.61 -12.29 10.17
N LEU A 114 6.16 -11.05 9.98
CA LEU A 114 6.28 -10.33 8.71
C LEU A 114 7.75 -10.14 8.31
N MET A 115 8.63 -9.87 9.26
CA MET A 115 10.08 -9.72 9.05
C MET A 115 10.75 -11.01 8.62
N ALA A 116 10.49 -12.10 9.32
CA ALA A 116 11.01 -13.41 8.96
C ALA A 116 10.51 -13.83 7.56
N GLY A 117 9.21 -13.71 7.31
CA GLY A 117 8.60 -14.01 6.02
C GLY A 117 9.19 -13.17 4.89
N SER A 118 9.35 -11.87 5.11
CA SER A 118 9.94 -10.95 4.15
C SER A 118 11.38 -11.35 3.84
N LEU A 119 12.24 -11.50 4.85
CA LEU A 119 13.64 -11.85 4.63
C LEU A 119 13.78 -13.15 3.82
N ILE A 120 13.04 -14.19 4.19
CA ILE A 120 13.07 -15.49 3.49
C ILE A 120 12.56 -15.34 2.05
N ALA A 121 11.40 -14.68 1.84
CA ALA A 121 10.85 -14.47 0.50
C ALA A 121 11.78 -13.66 -0.40
N TYR A 122 12.41 -12.61 0.15
CA TYR A 122 13.37 -11.78 -0.57
C TYR A 122 14.57 -12.60 -1.03
N ILE A 123 15.17 -13.41 -0.14
CA ILE A 123 16.28 -14.31 -0.48
C ILE A 123 15.85 -15.28 -1.58
N LEU A 124 14.69 -15.92 -1.45
CA LEU A 124 14.19 -16.91 -2.41
C LEU A 124 13.91 -16.29 -3.79
N PHE A 125 13.35 -15.08 -3.84
CA PHE A 125 13.14 -14.37 -5.11
C PHE A 125 14.45 -14.03 -5.81
N TRP A 126 15.53 -13.76 -5.07
CA TRP A 126 16.84 -13.50 -5.68
C TRP A 126 17.62 -14.78 -6.02
N ALA A 127 17.48 -15.84 -5.22
CA ALA A 127 18.08 -17.14 -5.46
C ALA A 127 17.45 -17.89 -6.65
N CYS A 128 16.19 -17.63 -7.00
CA CYS A 128 15.49 -18.40 -8.04
C CYS A 128 15.97 -18.15 -9.49
N GLY A 129 16.92 -17.25 -9.72
CA GLY A 129 17.43 -16.90 -11.05
C GLY A 129 16.58 -15.87 -11.82
N LYS A 130 17.20 -15.25 -12.82
CA LYS A 130 16.64 -14.10 -13.58
C LYS A 130 15.41 -14.47 -14.42
N GLU A 131 15.40 -15.66 -15.01
CA GLU A 131 14.31 -16.14 -15.87
C GLU A 131 12.98 -16.22 -15.10
N LYS A 132 12.98 -16.93 -13.96
CA LYS A 132 11.81 -17.06 -13.09
C LYS A 132 11.27 -15.72 -12.65
N ARG A 133 12.15 -14.78 -12.25
CA ARG A 133 11.73 -13.42 -11.86
C ARG A 133 11.09 -12.64 -13.00
N LYS A 134 11.68 -12.67 -14.20
CA LYS A 134 11.16 -11.97 -15.37
C LYS A 134 9.75 -12.46 -15.72
N ASN A 135 9.53 -13.78 -15.65
CA ASN A 135 8.26 -14.43 -15.96
C ASN A 135 7.08 -13.96 -15.10
N VAL A 136 7.37 -13.47 -13.89
CA VAL A 136 6.37 -13.02 -12.92
C VAL A 136 6.53 -11.55 -12.51
N GLY A 137 7.28 -10.74 -13.29
CA GLY A 137 7.40 -9.30 -13.05
C GLY A 137 8.22 -8.88 -11.83
N LEU A 138 9.04 -9.77 -11.29
CA LEU A 138 9.92 -9.50 -10.14
C LEU A 138 11.29 -8.91 -10.54
N SER A 139 11.50 -8.57 -11.81
CA SER A 139 12.75 -7.96 -12.28
C SER A 139 12.88 -6.50 -11.85
N ARG A 140 14.12 -6.08 -11.56
CA ARG A 140 14.50 -4.67 -11.30
C ARG A 140 14.80 -3.96 -12.61
N ASN A 141 13.75 -3.61 -13.34
CA ASN A 141 13.88 -2.94 -14.63
C ASN A 141 14.18 -1.44 -14.46
N LYS A 142 14.95 -0.85 -15.38
CA LYS A 142 15.23 0.59 -15.46
C LYS A 142 15.56 1.24 -14.09
N ILE A 143 16.58 0.71 -13.40
CA ILE A 143 16.91 1.09 -12.01
C ILE A 143 17.19 2.60 -11.88
N GLY A 144 17.98 3.20 -12.78
CA GLY A 144 18.27 4.64 -12.73
C GLY A 144 17.02 5.52 -12.82
N MET A 145 16.13 5.22 -13.77
CA MET A 145 14.83 5.89 -13.88
C MET A 145 13.93 5.62 -12.65
N SER A 146 13.98 4.41 -12.11
CA SER A 146 13.23 4.06 -10.90
C SER A 146 13.70 4.87 -9.70
N ALA A 147 15.01 5.00 -9.50
CA ALA A 147 15.59 5.80 -8.41
C ALA A 147 15.22 7.28 -8.54
N LEU A 148 15.30 7.84 -9.76
CA LEU A 148 14.87 9.22 -10.04
C LEU A 148 13.39 9.45 -9.69
N LEU A 149 12.52 8.50 -10.07
CA LEU A 149 11.08 8.62 -9.82
C LEU A 149 10.71 8.39 -8.35
N VAL A 150 11.44 7.55 -7.63
CA VAL A 150 11.32 7.42 -6.15
C VAL A 150 11.77 8.71 -5.47
N PHE A 151 12.88 9.31 -5.91
CA PHE A 151 13.31 10.61 -5.38
C PHE A 151 12.28 11.70 -5.65
N LEU A 152 11.76 11.78 -6.87
CA LEU A 152 10.66 12.69 -7.22
C LEU A 152 9.44 12.44 -6.32
N PHE A 153 9.09 11.19 -6.04
CA PHE A 153 8.00 10.86 -5.13
C PHE A 153 8.21 11.41 -3.72
N VAL A 154 9.42 11.31 -3.17
CA VAL A 154 9.76 11.88 -1.85
C VAL A 154 9.59 13.40 -1.85
N VAL A 155 10.04 14.09 -2.91
CA VAL A 155 9.83 15.54 -3.04
C VAL A 155 8.35 15.89 -3.11
N LEU A 156 7.58 15.18 -3.95
CA LEU A 156 6.13 15.40 -4.08
C LEU A 156 5.38 15.07 -2.78
N PHE A 157 5.84 14.09 -2.01
CA PHE A 157 5.30 13.76 -0.69
C PHE A 157 5.49 14.93 0.29
N ILE A 158 6.69 15.50 0.36
CA ILE A 158 6.97 16.66 1.23
C ILE A 158 6.14 17.87 0.80
N VAL A 159 6.04 18.13 -0.51
CA VAL A 159 5.20 19.22 -1.03
C VAL A 159 3.73 19.00 -0.68
N ARG A 160 3.21 17.78 -0.83
CA ARG A 160 1.84 17.42 -0.42
C ARG A 160 1.63 17.70 1.07
N LEU A 161 2.57 17.29 1.92
CA LEU A 161 2.50 17.48 3.36
C LEU A 161 2.46 18.98 3.74
N LEU A 162 3.32 19.80 3.12
CA LEU A 162 3.34 21.24 3.32
C LEU A 162 2.03 21.92 2.86
N ILE A 163 1.47 21.51 1.71
CA ILE A 163 0.18 22.03 1.23
C ILE A 163 -0.92 21.67 2.22
N SER A 164 -0.97 20.41 2.67
CA SER A 164 -1.97 19.94 3.62
C SER A 164 -1.90 20.73 4.93
N ALA A 165 -0.71 20.84 5.54
CA ALA A 165 -0.52 21.54 6.79
C ALA A 165 -0.79 23.06 6.67
N TYR A 166 -0.38 23.68 5.56
CA TYR A 166 -0.64 25.10 5.32
C TYR A 166 -2.12 25.42 5.13
N LEU A 167 -2.86 24.59 4.38
CA LEU A 167 -4.29 24.80 4.15
C LEU A 167 -5.14 24.35 5.34
N GLY A 168 -4.70 23.34 6.09
CA GLY A 168 -5.36 22.80 7.26
C GLY A 168 -5.66 23.86 8.32
N LYS A 169 -4.73 24.81 8.52
CA LYS A 169 -4.90 25.93 9.48
C LYS A 169 -6.13 26.81 9.24
N PHE A 170 -6.67 26.83 8.02
CA PHE A 170 -7.86 27.62 7.68
C PHE A 170 -9.16 26.85 7.90
N VAL A 171 -9.07 25.56 8.21
CA VAL A 171 -10.20 24.64 8.17
C VAL A 171 -10.39 23.87 9.48
N SER A 172 -9.31 23.68 10.24
CA SER A 172 -9.35 23.14 11.60
C SER A 172 -8.52 24.03 12.53
N PRO A 173 -9.10 24.54 13.64
CA PRO A 173 -8.35 25.27 14.66
C PRO A 173 -7.18 24.46 15.24
N ASP A 174 -7.35 23.14 15.36
CA ASP A 174 -6.34 22.22 15.88
C ASP A 174 -5.18 22.00 14.90
N ALA A 175 -5.38 22.27 13.60
CA ALA A 175 -4.35 22.14 12.57
C ALA A 175 -3.40 23.35 12.51
N ALA A 176 -3.61 24.37 13.35
CA ALA A 176 -2.77 25.57 13.37
C ALA A 176 -1.31 25.28 13.75
N GLY A 177 -1.03 24.16 14.44
CA GLY A 177 0.31 23.70 14.81
C GLY A 177 0.95 22.72 13.81
N GLU A 178 0.16 22.09 12.93
CA GLU A 178 0.67 21.08 11.98
C GLU A 178 1.74 21.65 11.05
N LEU A 179 1.57 22.90 10.62
CA LEU A 179 2.54 23.55 9.74
C LEU A 179 3.90 23.73 10.44
N GLN A 180 3.89 24.12 11.71
CA GLN A 180 5.08 24.30 12.52
C GLN A 180 5.73 22.95 12.83
N GLU A 181 4.95 21.89 13.06
CA GLU A 181 5.46 20.54 13.23
C GLU A 181 6.17 20.04 11.97
N VAL A 182 5.55 20.20 10.80
CA VAL A 182 6.15 19.80 9.52
C VAL A 182 7.41 20.62 9.23
N ILE A 183 7.38 21.93 9.43
CA ILE A 183 8.57 22.80 9.28
C ILE A 183 9.67 22.41 10.28
N GLY A 184 9.30 22.11 11.52
CA GLY A 184 10.22 21.63 12.55
C GLY A 184 10.85 20.29 12.17
N ALA A 185 10.07 19.35 11.65
CA ALA A 185 10.57 18.08 11.14
C ALA A 185 11.55 18.28 9.97
N LEU A 186 11.27 19.20 9.05
CA LEU A 186 12.14 19.51 7.90
C LEU A 186 13.44 20.23 8.29
N THR A 187 13.48 20.91 9.43
CA THR A 187 14.70 21.57 9.93
C THR A 187 15.49 20.71 10.91
N ASN A 188 14.93 19.61 11.40
CA ASN A 188 15.57 18.70 12.34
C ASN A 188 16.42 17.62 11.64
N PRO A 189 17.74 17.56 11.85
CA PRO A 189 18.61 16.51 11.30
C PRO A 189 18.17 15.08 11.66
N GLN A 190 17.59 14.89 12.86
CA GLN A 190 17.13 13.58 13.32
C GLN A 190 15.98 13.02 12.47
N THR A 191 15.16 13.88 11.87
CA THR A 191 14.11 13.47 10.92
C THR A 191 14.71 12.78 9.71
N TYR A 192 15.78 13.34 9.14
CA TYR A 192 16.45 12.77 7.97
C TYR A 192 17.19 11.48 8.30
N ILE A 193 17.82 11.40 9.49
CA ILE A 193 18.39 10.14 9.99
C ILE A 193 17.30 9.08 10.06
N SER A 194 16.15 9.39 10.67
CA SER A 194 15.01 8.48 10.80
C SER A 194 14.44 8.06 9.44
N ALA A 195 14.31 9.01 8.51
CA ALA A 195 13.87 8.78 7.14
C ALA A 195 14.82 7.83 6.38
N ILE A 196 16.14 7.97 6.56
CA ILE A 196 17.12 7.07 5.94
C ILE A 196 17.09 5.69 6.62
N SER A 197 17.06 5.66 7.96
CA SER A 197 17.04 4.43 8.75
C SER A 197 15.84 3.55 8.42
N ILE A 198 14.65 4.13 8.24
CA ILE A 198 13.45 3.34 7.94
C ILE A 198 13.52 2.67 6.56
N LEU A 199 14.24 3.26 5.59
CA LEU A 199 14.47 2.60 4.28
C LEU A 199 15.29 1.32 4.41
N LEU A 200 16.17 1.21 5.41
CA LEU A 200 16.94 -0.01 5.69
C LEU A 200 16.03 -1.15 6.17
N VAL A 201 14.85 -0.84 6.70
CA VAL A 201 13.85 -1.81 7.17
C VAL A 201 12.96 -2.30 6.03
N PHE A 202 12.97 -1.67 4.86
CA PHE A 202 12.15 -2.09 3.71
C PHE A 202 12.30 -3.58 3.36
N PRO A 203 13.51 -4.17 3.24
CA PRO A 203 13.64 -5.61 2.95
C PRO A 203 13.02 -6.53 4.02
N LEU A 204 12.83 -6.02 5.24
CA LEU A 204 12.24 -6.74 6.36
C LEU A 204 10.71 -6.53 6.45
N SER A 205 10.10 -5.71 5.61
CA SER A 205 8.65 -5.45 5.68
C SER A 205 7.99 -5.38 4.32
N PHE A 206 8.75 -5.56 3.23
CA PHE A 206 8.24 -5.34 1.88
C PHE A 206 7.03 -6.21 1.53
N LEU A 207 6.80 -7.35 2.20
CA LEU A 207 5.68 -8.23 1.85
C LEU A 207 4.31 -7.56 1.98
N ALA A 208 4.12 -6.65 2.93
CA ALA A 208 2.86 -5.90 3.04
C ALA A 208 2.69 -4.99 1.81
N PHE A 209 3.68 -4.13 1.55
CA PHE A 209 3.64 -3.14 0.47
C PHE A 209 3.66 -3.79 -0.92
N TRP A 210 4.63 -4.67 -1.18
CA TRP A 210 4.68 -5.46 -2.41
C TRP A 210 3.45 -6.36 -2.55
N GLY A 211 2.90 -6.87 -1.45
CA GLY A 211 1.66 -7.66 -1.44
C GLY A 211 0.53 -6.94 -2.15
N GLU A 212 0.31 -5.69 -1.78
CA GLU A 212 -0.67 -4.82 -2.41
C GLU A 212 -0.28 -4.47 -3.84
N GLU A 213 0.94 -3.94 -4.04
CA GLU A 213 1.39 -3.46 -5.35
C GLU A 213 1.36 -4.56 -6.42
N TYR A 214 1.72 -5.78 -6.04
CA TYR A 214 1.75 -6.91 -6.95
C TYR A 214 0.35 -7.30 -7.42
N GLY A 215 -0.66 -7.19 -6.55
CA GLY A 215 -2.06 -7.33 -6.94
C GLY A 215 -2.55 -6.15 -7.77
N TRP A 216 -2.34 -4.92 -7.30
CA TRP A 216 -2.94 -3.74 -7.90
C TRP A 216 -2.25 -3.28 -9.19
N ARG A 217 -0.93 -3.13 -9.18
CA ARG A 217 -0.16 -2.50 -10.28
C ARG A 217 0.36 -3.53 -11.26
N TYR A 218 0.87 -4.66 -10.76
CA TYR A 218 1.36 -5.71 -11.64
C TYR A 218 0.22 -6.50 -12.29
N TYR A 219 -0.84 -6.83 -11.54
CA TYR A 219 -1.92 -7.70 -12.04
C TYR A 219 -3.18 -6.96 -12.50
N LEU A 220 -3.83 -6.17 -11.64
CA LEU A 220 -5.14 -5.57 -11.94
C LEU A 220 -5.04 -4.35 -12.88
N GLN A 221 -4.03 -3.50 -12.72
CA GLN A 221 -3.86 -2.30 -13.54
C GLN A 221 -3.82 -2.61 -15.03
N PRO A 222 -2.98 -3.54 -15.54
CA PRO A 222 -2.95 -3.84 -16.96
C PRO A 222 -4.29 -4.40 -17.47
N ILE A 223 -5.02 -5.17 -16.64
CA ILE A 223 -6.35 -5.69 -17.00
C ILE A 223 -7.34 -4.55 -17.20
N LEU A 224 -7.41 -3.62 -16.25
CA LEU A 224 -8.30 -2.46 -16.32
C LEU A 224 -7.91 -1.50 -17.45
N GLN A 225 -6.62 -1.25 -17.63
CA GLN A 225 -6.10 -0.39 -18.69
C GLN A 225 -6.35 -0.97 -20.09
N ASN A 226 -6.24 -2.29 -20.26
CA ASN A 226 -6.58 -2.95 -21.52
C ASN A 226 -8.07 -2.87 -21.83
N LYS A 227 -8.95 -2.89 -20.82
CA LYS A 227 -10.40 -2.89 -21.00
C LYS A 227 -10.98 -1.49 -21.17
N PHE A 228 -10.48 -0.51 -20.42
CA PHE A 228 -11.06 0.84 -20.32
C PHE A 228 -10.14 1.94 -20.84
N GLY A 229 -8.94 1.61 -21.32
CA GLY A 229 -7.91 2.58 -21.70
C GLY A 229 -7.05 3.03 -20.50
N LEU A 230 -5.91 3.66 -20.79
CA LEU A 230 -4.88 3.94 -19.78
C LEU A 230 -5.36 4.85 -18.65
N ARG A 231 -6.11 5.92 -18.98
CA ARG A 231 -6.64 6.91 -18.01
C ARG A 231 -7.76 6.35 -17.17
N LEU A 232 -8.83 5.89 -17.82
CA LEU A 232 -9.99 5.37 -17.10
C LEU A 232 -9.63 4.09 -16.32
N GLY A 233 -8.76 3.24 -16.88
CA GLY A 233 -8.27 2.05 -16.18
C GLY A 233 -7.51 2.35 -14.89
N VAL A 234 -6.67 3.40 -14.86
CA VAL A 234 -5.97 3.79 -13.61
C VAL A 234 -6.89 4.49 -12.62
N LEU A 235 -7.88 5.27 -13.08
CA LEU A 235 -8.89 5.89 -12.21
C LEU A 235 -9.79 4.84 -11.55
N ILE A 236 -10.29 3.88 -12.33
CA ILE A 236 -11.07 2.75 -11.80
C ILE A 236 -10.23 1.98 -10.78
N LEU A 237 -8.96 1.71 -11.07
CA LEU A 237 -8.06 1.06 -10.12
C LEU A 237 -7.97 1.84 -8.80
N GLY A 238 -7.79 3.15 -8.86
CA GLY A 238 -7.73 4.01 -7.67
C GLY A 238 -9.00 3.92 -6.83
N VAL A 239 -10.18 3.95 -7.46
CA VAL A 239 -11.46 3.80 -6.77
C VAL A 239 -11.61 2.42 -6.13
N VAL A 240 -11.37 1.34 -6.85
CA VAL A 240 -11.54 -0.02 -6.30
C VAL A 240 -10.48 -0.36 -5.26
N TRP A 241 -9.31 0.27 -5.30
CA TRP A 241 -8.30 0.18 -4.26
C TRP A 241 -8.68 1.02 -3.03
N GLY A 242 -9.24 2.22 -3.21
CA GLY A 242 -9.79 3.01 -2.10
C GLY A 242 -10.92 2.28 -1.38
N LEU A 243 -11.92 1.80 -2.13
CA LEU A 243 -13.03 1.01 -1.58
C LEU A 243 -12.60 -0.31 -0.95
N TRP A 244 -11.45 -0.85 -1.35
CA TRP A 244 -10.89 -2.04 -0.70
C TRP A 244 -10.61 -1.79 0.78
N HIS A 245 -10.30 -0.56 1.21
CA HIS A 245 -9.99 -0.23 2.61
C HIS A 245 -11.22 -0.07 3.52
N PHE A 246 -12.43 -0.24 2.99
CA PHE A 246 -13.69 0.07 3.68
C PHE A 246 -13.73 -0.39 5.14
N GLY A 247 -13.35 -1.63 5.43
CA GLY A 247 -13.41 -2.12 6.81
C GLY A 247 -12.34 -1.49 7.72
N LEU A 248 -11.13 -1.28 7.22
CA LEU A 248 -10.08 -0.61 7.99
C LEU A 248 -10.46 0.85 8.29
N ASP A 249 -11.03 1.55 7.31
CA ASP A 249 -11.44 2.95 7.45
C ASP A 249 -12.49 3.12 8.55
N PHE A 250 -13.42 2.16 8.73
CA PHE A 250 -14.50 2.26 9.72
C PHE A 250 -14.21 1.62 11.07
N MET A 251 -13.16 0.79 11.16
CA MET A 251 -12.92 -0.03 12.35
C MET A 251 -11.50 0.07 12.94
N PHE A 252 -10.56 0.70 12.22
CA PHE A 252 -9.18 0.82 12.68
C PHE A 252 -8.64 2.25 12.53
N TYR A 253 -8.78 2.85 11.33
CA TYR A 253 -8.26 4.19 11.11
C TYR A 253 -9.12 5.28 11.74
N THR A 254 -10.44 5.06 11.82
CA THR A 254 -11.35 5.89 12.62
C THR A 254 -12.53 5.06 13.11
N THR A 255 -13.08 5.43 14.27
CA THR A 255 -14.34 4.88 14.81
C THR A 255 -15.46 5.92 14.82
N THR A 256 -15.16 7.17 14.46
CA THR A 256 -16.07 8.33 14.57
C THR A 256 -16.41 8.96 13.23
N SER A 257 -15.58 8.75 12.19
CA SER A 257 -15.66 9.53 10.93
C SER A 257 -15.54 8.69 9.66
N GLY A 258 -15.92 7.41 9.73
CA GLY A 258 -15.73 6.41 8.66
C GLY A 258 -16.10 6.87 7.25
N PRO A 259 -17.30 7.45 6.98
CA PRO A 259 -17.66 7.89 5.63
C PRO A 259 -16.75 8.98 5.06
N VAL A 260 -16.32 9.92 5.90
CA VAL A 260 -15.41 11.01 5.50
C VAL A 260 -14.01 10.47 5.27
N TYR A 261 -13.55 9.58 6.15
CA TYR A 261 -12.24 8.93 6.01
C TYR A 261 -12.17 8.09 4.74
N LEU A 262 -13.20 7.30 4.43
CA LEU A 262 -13.28 6.53 3.18
C LEU A 262 -13.20 7.42 1.94
N LEU A 263 -13.86 8.60 1.96
CA LEU A 263 -13.76 9.55 0.86
C LEU A 263 -12.32 10.06 0.68
N MET A 264 -11.65 10.41 1.78
CA MET A 264 -10.24 10.79 1.77
C MET A 264 -9.33 9.63 1.31
N GLN A 265 -9.64 8.40 1.71
CA GLN A 265 -8.91 7.19 1.31
C GLN A 265 -9.05 6.92 -0.19
N VAL A 266 -10.24 7.10 -0.77
CA VAL A 266 -10.45 7.02 -2.22
C VAL A 266 -9.64 8.09 -2.96
N ILE A 267 -9.60 9.32 -2.46
CA ILE A 267 -8.73 10.39 -3.02
C ILE A 267 -7.25 9.97 -2.95
N THR A 268 -6.81 9.44 -1.81
CA THR A 268 -5.44 8.93 -1.62
C THR A 268 -5.10 7.85 -2.64
N CYS A 269 -5.94 6.83 -2.77
CA CYS A 269 -5.74 5.71 -3.69
C CYS A 269 -5.81 6.13 -5.17
N ILE A 270 -6.63 7.13 -5.52
CA ILE A 270 -6.62 7.71 -6.87
C ILE A 270 -5.30 8.45 -7.13
N GLY A 271 -4.89 9.35 -6.24
CA GLY A 271 -3.66 10.13 -6.42
C GLY A 271 -2.41 9.26 -6.48
N LEU A 272 -2.26 8.33 -5.51
CA LEU A 272 -1.19 7.35 -5.53
C LEU A 272 -1.31 6.42 -6.74
N GLY A 273 -2.50 5.93 -7.06
CA GLY A 273 -2.75 5.04 -8.20
C GLY A 273 -2.30 5.64 -9.53
N ILE A 274 -2.60 6.92 -9.77
CA ILE A 274 -2.17 7.66 -10.97
C ILE A 274 -0.64 7.74 -11.03
N PHE A 275 0.02 8.17 -9.94
CA PHE A 275 1.46 8.35 -9.94
C PHE A 275 2.21 7.01 -9.98
N PHE A 276 1.80 6.02 -9.19
CA PHE A 276 2.38 4.68 -9.20
C PHE A 276 2.14 3.98 -10.54
N GLY A 277 0.96 4.14 -11.14
CA GLY A 277 0.68 3.66 -12.49
C GLY A 277 1.61 4.29 -13.52
N TYR A 278 1.87 5.59 -13.41
CA TYR A 278 2.82 6.32 -14.27
C TYR A 278 4.24 5.72 -14.14
N VAL A 279 4.73 5.59 -12.91
CA VAL A 279 6.06 5.03 -12.64
C VAL A 279 6.14 3.58 -13.12
N PHE A 280 5.11 2.77 -12.87
CA PHE A 280 5.09 1.36 -13.27
C PHE A 280 5.08 1.21 -14.79
N MET A 281 4.32 2.03 -15.53
CA MET A 281 4.33 2.00 -17.00
C MET A 281 5.68 2.43 -17.57
N LYS A 282 6.35 3.42 -16.96
CA LYS A 282 7.68 3.89 -17.38
C LYS A 282 8.78 2.88 -17.09
N THR A 283 8.74 2.21 -15.94
CA THR A 283 9.86 1.40 -15.42
C THR A 283 9.65 -0.10 -15.53
N LYS A 284 8.41 -0.58 -15.44
CA LYS A 284 8.05 -1.99 -15.22
C LYS A 284 8.80 -2.59 -14.02
N ASN A 285 9.01 -1.80 -12.97
CA ASN A 285 9.75 -2.19 -11.78
C ASN A 285 8.84 -2.17 -10.56
N ILE A 286 8.33 -3.34 -10.16
CA ILE A 286 7.41 -3.46 -9.03
C ILE A 286 8.06 -3.07 -7.68
N TRP A 287 9.37 -3.27 -7.56
CA TRP A 287 10.12 -2.95 -6.32
C TRP A 287 10.17 -1.45 -6.06
N ALA A 288 10.26 -0.64 -7.12
CA ALA A 288 10.21 0.81 -6.99
C ALA A 288 8.84 1.27 -6.48
N ILE A 289 7.76 0.63 -6.96
CA ILE A 289 6.41 0.96 -6.50
C ILE A 289 6.19 0.53 -5.05
N ALA A 290 6.62 -0.68 -4.69
CA ALA A 290 6.54 -1.16 -3.31
C ALA A 290 7.33 -0.27 -2.36
N LEU A 291 8.50 0.24 -2.78
CA LEU A 291 9.28 1.19 -1.99
C LEU A 291 8.58 2.55 -1.85
N MET A 292 7.94 3.08 -2.91
CA MET A 292 7.18 4.33 -2.79
C MET A 292 5.95 4.17 -1.89
N HIS A 293 5.26 3.02 -1.95
CA HIS A 293 4.16 2.73 -1.02
C HIS A 293 4.68 2.63 0.43
N PHE A 294 5.78 1.92 0.65
CA PHE A 294 6.47 1.89 1.96
C PHE A 294 6.79 3.29 2.46
N ILE A 295 7.39 4.13 1.61
CA ILE A 295 7.70 5.53 1.92
C ILE A 295 6.42 6.29 2.31
N ASN A 296 5.33 6.20 1.53
CA ASN A 296 4.09 6.91 1.84
C ASN A 296 3.56 6.60 3.24
N ASN A 297 3.54 5.31 3.61
CA ASN A 297 2.92 4.89 4.87
C ASN A 297 3.82 5.12 6.09
N ASN A 298 5.15 5.16 5.90
CA ASN A 298 6.10 5.35 7.00
C ASN A 298 6.53 6.81 7.17
N TYR A 299 6.67 7.55 6.08
CA TYR A 299 7.13 8.94 6.14
C TYR A 299 6.08 9.88 6.73
N ILE A 300 4.79 9.51 6.71
CA ILE A 300 3.77 10.30 7.42
C ILE A 300 4.11 10.37 8.91
N VAL A 301 4.49 9.26 9.53
CA VAL A 301 4.92 9.24 10.94
C VAL A 301 6.21 10.03 11.13
N VAL A 302 7.22 9.82 10.27
CA VAL A 302 8.53 10.48 10.37
C VAL A 302 8.42 12.01 10.29
N PHE A 303 7.59 12.53 9.40
CA PHE A 303 7.46 13.98 9.17
C PHE A 303 6.31 14.64 9.95
N SER A 304 5.54 13.87 10.72
CA SER A 304 4.50 14.36 11.66
C SER A 304 4.88 14.09 13.12
N GLY A 305 6.14 14.37 13.48
CA GLY A 305 6.60 14.31 14.88
C GLY A 305 6.95 12.93 15.42
N GLY A 306 6.91 11.86 14.61
CA GLY A 306 7.37 10.53 14.98
C GLY A 306 6.39 9.70 15.81
N ASN A 307 5.16 10.17 16.00
CA ASN A 307 4.15 9.47 16.80
C ASN A 307 3.36 8.45 15.97
N ALA A 308 3.62 7.16 16.18
CA ALA A 308 2.92 6.08 15.49
C ALA A 308 1.45 5.94 15.93
N ASP A 309 1.04 6.50 17.07
CA ASP A 309 -0.38 6.52 17.45
C ASP A 309 -1.20 7.49 16.59
N ALA A 310 -0.55 8.41 15.87
CA ALA A 310 -1.23 9.40 15.01
C ALA A 310 -1.93 8.80 13.78
N ILE A 311 -1.67 7.53 13.45
CA ILE A 311 -2.22 6.89 12.25
C ILE A 311 -3.45 6.00 12.51
N LYS A 312 -3.88 5.81 13.78
CA LYS A 312 -5.09 5.06 14.16
C LYS A 312 -6.07 5.94 14.95
N ASP A 313 -7.35 5.57 14.98
CA ASP A 313 -8.41 6.29 15.71
C ASP A 313 -8.48 7.80 15.43
N GLN A 314 -8.23 8.18 14.18
CA GLN A 314 -8.26 9.57 13.72
C GLN A 314 -9.69 10.11 13.73
N THR A 315 -9.85 11.40 13.97
CA THR A 315 -11.12 12.11 13.76
C THR A 315 -10.94 13.08 12.61
N VAL A 316 -11.68 12.85 11.52
CA VAL A 316 -11.67 13.72 10.34
C VAL A 316 -13.04 14.34 10.10
N THR A 317 -13.05 15.52 9.50
CA THR A 317 -14.23 16.34 9.24
C THR A 317 -14.39 16.59 7.74
N LEU A 318 -15.63 16.83 7.30
CA LEU A 318 -15.92 17.06 5.88
C LEU A 318 -15.16 18.28 5.32
N SER A 319 -14.89 19.28 6.16
CA SER A 319 -14.17 20.48 5.76
C SER A 319 -12.71 20.18 5.38
N GLN A 320 -12.09 19.12 5.92
CA GLN A 320 -10.72 18.70 5.56
C GLN A 320 -10.64 18.02 4.17
N VAL A 321 -11.76 17.56 3.60
CA VAL A 321 -11.76 16.85 2.31
C VAL A 321 -11.23 17.70 1.15
N PRO A 322 -11.66 18.96 0.95
CA PRO A 322 -11.05 19.84 -0.06
C PRO A 322 -9.55 20.04 0.12
N VAL A 323 -9.07 20.20 1.36
CA VAL A 323 -7.63 20.36 1.65
C VAL A 323 -6.85 19.12 1.20
N HIS A 324 -7.36 17.95 1.57
CA HIS A 324 -6.78 16.67 1.18
C HIS A 324 -6.74 16.50 -0.33
N LEU A 325 -7.85 16.78 -1.03
CA LEU A 325 -7.91 16.74 -2.49
C LEU A 325 -6.87 17.66 -3.12
N ILE A 326 -6.78 18.91 -2.68
CA ILE A 326 -5.82 19.90 -3.18
C ILE A 326 -4.39 19.41 -2.98
N SER A 327 -4.05 18.87 -1.80
CA SER A 327 -2.71 18.34 -1.55
C SER A 327 -2.36 17.19 -2.51
N PHE A 328 -3.32 16.33 -2.87
CA PHE A 328 -3.09 15.19 -3.76
C PHE A 328 -3.06 15.58 -5.25
N LEU A 329 -3.41 16.82 -5.61
CA LEU A 329 -3.32 17.29 -7.00
C LEU A 329 -1.90 17.19 -7.56
N VAL A 330 -0.87 17.30 -6.72
CA VAL A 330 0.54 17.15 -7.12
C VAL A 330 0.86 15.77 -7.69
N LEU A 331 0.07 14.75 -7.33
CA LEU A 331 0.16 13.39 -7.88
C LEU A 331 -0.87 13.17 -8.99
N ILE A 332 -2.10 13.65 -8.80
CA ILE A 332 -3.21 13.48 -9.75
C ILE A 332 -2.88 14.11 -11.11
N VAL A 333 -2.17 15.25 -11.14
CA VAL A 333 -1.78 15.95 -12.38
C VAL A 333 -1.00 15.05 -13.36
N PHE A 334 -0.33 13.99 -12.88
CA PHE A 334 0.36 13.04 -13.74
C PHE A 334 -0.57 12.26 -14.68
N ILE A 335 -1.89 12.28 -14.48
CA ILE A 335 -2.88 11.74 -15.43
C ILE A 335 -2.82 12.45 -16.80
N LEU A 336 -2.31 13.68 -16.82
CA LEU A 336 -2.11 14.47 -18.02
C LEU A 336 -0.80 14.13 -18.75
N ALA A 337 0.07 13.32 -18.14
CA ALA A 337 1.34 12.95 -18.74
C ALA A 337 1.13 12.24 -20.10
N PRO A 338 1.99 12.46 -21.11
CA PRO A 338 1.80 11.91 -22.44
C PRO A 338 1.66 10.38 -22.49
N ILE A 339 2.22 9.65 -21.53
CA ILE A 339 2.10 8.18 -21.47
C ILE A 339 0.66 7.71 -21.24
N TYR A 340 -0.20 8.54 -20.65
CA TYR A 340 -1.63 8.26 -20.46
C TYR A 340 -2.47 8.66 -21.68
N ASN A 341 -1.90 9.41 -22.63
CA ASN A 341 -2.52 9.70 -23.90
C ASN A 341 -2.07 8.63 -24.90
N PRO A 342 -2.97 7.75 -25.34
CA PRO A 342 -2.69 6.98 -26.55
C PRO A 342 -2.69 7.99 -27.70
N LYS A 343 -1.54 8.55 -28.09
CA LYS A 343 -1.43 9.06 -29.45
C LYS A 343 -1.80 7.87 -30.35
N LYS A 344 -2.78 8.07 -31.24
CA LYS A 344 -3.11 7.10 -32.30
C LYS A 344 -1.81 6.67 -32.95
N THR A 345 -1.32 5.47 -32.65
CA THR A 345 -0.41 4.75 -33.52
C THR A 345 -1.27 4.12 -34.61
N GLU A 346 -1.76 4.99 -35.48
CA GLU A 346 -2.12 4.72 -36.87
C GLU A 346 -1.49 5.88 -37.64
N GLU A 347 -0.30 5.61 -38.19
CA GLU A 347 0.41 6.32 -39.27
C GLU A 347 1.92 6.08 -39.06
N ASN A 348 2.35 4.86 -39.37
CA ASN A 348 3.27 4.63 -40.48
C ASN A 348 3.28 3.13 -40.78
N ALA A 349 3.08 2.84 -42.06
CA ALA A 349 2.89 1.55 -42.70
C ALA A 349 3.98 0.50 -42.40
#